data_AF-A0A1J5HLX9-F1
#
_entry.id   AF-A0A1J5HLX9-F1
#
_cell.length_a   1.000
_cell.length_b   1.000
_cell.length_c   1.000
_cell.angle_alpha   90.00
_cell.angle_beta   90.00
_cell.angle_gamma   90.00
#
_symmetry.space_group_name_H-M   'P 1'
#
loop_
_entity.id
_entity.type
_entity.pdbx_description
1 polymer ?
#
loop_
_entity_poly.entity_id
_entity_poly.type
_entity_poly.pdbx_seq_one_letter_code
_entity_poly.pdbx_strand_id
1 'polypeptide(L)'
;MIHKKIILFVAFFAVIGVTVLGTQTLANAMNSGRPGMSLAQNQVVTDKKTEIQQKLATMKAARTVKLEAKRLEVCQQRQQKINNIVARGTEQNKKQLAVFQKIEANVKQFYIDKKLSSDGYLTAVANADTAEANAVAAIEVSIETTFDCTTTDSTNPGSIIKEAMTLRHSALAAYRTAIKDLIVVVKKANGEQKAADTTTTTNSTKEQ
;
A
#
# COMPACT_ATOMS: atom_id res chain seq x y z
N MET A 1 3.19 -46.02 14.29
CA MET A 1 3.60 -44.96 15.24
C MET A 1 2.63 -43.79 15.06
N ILE A 2 1.45 -43.67 15.69
CA ILE A 2 1.09 -43.69 17.13
C ILE A 2 1.91 -42.60 17.83
N HIS A 3 1.45 -41.36 18.07
CA HIS A 3 0.44 -40.84 19.01
C HIS A 3 0.48 -39.28 18.90
N LYS A 4 -0.45 -38.41 19.32
CA LYS A 4 -1.76 -38.43 20.00
C LYS A 4 -2.31 -36.99 19.91
N LYS A 5 -3.62 -36.83 19.67
CA LYS A 5 -4.39 -35.65 20.11
C LYS A 5 -4.58 -35.76 21.64
N ILE A 6 -4.42 -34.68 22.41
CA ILE A 6 -5.03 -34.53 23.75
C ILE A 6 -5.48 -33.08 23.95
N ILE A 7 -6.74 -32.99 24.35
CA ILE A 7 -7.56 -31.87 24.81
C ILE A 7 -7.35 -31.70 26.34
N LEU A 8 -7.41 -30.47 26.86
CA LEU A 8 -7.82 -30.08 28.24
C LEU A 8 -7.79 -28.53 28.26
N PHE A 9 -8.88 -27.76 28.24
CA PHE A 9 -9.98 -27.56 29.20
C PHE A 9 -9.56 -27.14 30.62
N VAL A 10 -10.08 -25.98 31.03
CA VAL A 10 -10.35 -25.45 32.39
C VAL A 10 -9.37 -24.41 32.99
N ALA A 11 -9.85 -23.16 32.89
CA ALA A 11 -9.95 -22.09 33.89
C ALA A 11 -8.71 -21.53 34.62
N PHE A 12 -8.49 -20.23 34.41
CA PHE A 12 -8.18 -19.35 35.54
C PHE A 12 -9.05 -18.08 35.44
N PHE A 13 -10.07 -18.04 36.30
CA PHE A 13 -10.76 -16.83 36.69
C PHE A 13 -9.74 -15.89 37.33
N ALA A 14 -9.41 -14.79 36.66
CA ALA A 14 -8.78 -13.64 37.29
C ALA A 14 -9.71 -12.44 37.12
N VAL A 15 -10.53 -12.27 38.14
CA VAL A 15 -11.26 -11.08 38.51
C VAL A 15 -10.34 -9.86 38.39
N ILE A 16 -10.57 -9.00 37.41
CA ILE A 16 -10.07 -7.62 37.43
C ILE A 16 -11.30 -6.72 37.39
N GLY A 17 -11.43 -5.97 38.47
CA GLY A 17 -12.63 -5.25 38.85
C GLY A 17 -13.08 -4.28 37.78
N VAL A 18 -14.35 -4.43 37.43
CA VAL A 18 -15.16 -3.36 36.89
C VAL A 18 -15.29 -2.32 38.00
N THR A 19 -14.38 -1.34 38.04
CA THR A 19 -14.71 -0.07 38.69
C THR A 19 -15.71 0.63 37.80
N VAL A 20 -16.99 0.34 38.05
CA VAL A 20 -18.13 1.17 37.68
C VAL A 20 -17.88 2.52 38.36
N LEU A 21 -17.19 3.44 37.68
CA LEU A 21 -17.31 4.85 38.01
C LEU A 21 -18.77 5.21 37.77
N GLY A 22 -19.46 5.37 38.90
CA GLY A 22 -20.91 5.51 38.98
C GLY A 22 -21.41 6.51 37.97
N THR A 23 -22.15 6.01 36.98
CA THR A 23 -23.23 6.77 36.36
C THR A 23 -24.29 6.94 37.43
N GLN A 24 -24.08 7.91 38.33
CA GLN A 24 -25.14 8.43 39.17
C GLN A 24 -26.21 8.99 38.23
N THR A 25 -27.20 8.15 37.98
CA THR A 25 -28.62 8.49 37.87
C THR A 25 -28.91 9.98 37.63
N LEU A 26 -28.76 10.41 36.38
CA LEU A 26 -29.41 11.65 35.88
C LEU A 26 -30.95 11.50 35.82
N ALA A 27 -31.52 10.40 36.31
CA ALA A 27 -32.96 10.18 36.40
C ALA A 27 -33.63 10.97 37.55
N ASN A 28 -32.90 11.40 38.58
CA ASN A 28 -33.50 12.00 39.79
C ASN A 28 -33.44 13.55 39.87
N ALA A 29 -32.85 14.23 38.88
CA ALA A 29 -32.75 15.70 38.89
C ALA A 29 -33.89 16.44 38.15
N MET A 30 -34.97 15.74 37.78
CA MET A 30 -36.11 16.34 37.06
C MET A 30 -37.46 16.28 37.81
N ASN A 31 -37.46 15.96 39.10
CA ASN A 31 -38.67 15.96 39.94
C ASN A 31 -38.66 17.03 41.03
N SER A 32 -38.11 18.21 40.76
CA SER A 32 -38.39 19.41 41.55
C SER A 32 -39.34 20.27 40.75
N GLY A 33 -40.64 19.97 40.86
CA GLY A 33 -41.70 20.85 40.38
C GLY A 33 -41.42 22.27 40.86
N ARG A 34 -41.23 23.18 39.90
CA ARG A 34 -41.01 24.60 40.17
C ARG A 34 -42.21 25.09 41.00
N PRO A 35 -42.03 25.53 42.26
CA PRO A 35 -43.15 25.80 43.16
C PRO A 35 -43.95 26.99 42.61
N GLY A 36 -45.21 26.74 42.24
CA GLY A 36 -46.15 27.76 41.75
C GLY A 36 -46.78 27.51 40.37
N MET A 37 -46.49 26.41 39.67
CA MET A 37 -47.17 26.08 38.40
C MET A 37 -48.45 25.27 38.62
N SER A 38 -49.54 25.64 37.95
CA SER A 38 -50.80 24.90 38.00
C SER A 38 -50.66 23.53 37.32
N LEU A 39 -51.54 22.58 37.69
CA LEU A 39 -51.52 21.20 37.14
C LEU A 39 -51.64 21.19 35.60
N ALA A 40 -52.38 22.15 35.04
CA ALA A 40 -52.48 22.38 33.60
C ALA A 40 -51.15 22.88 32.98
N GLN A 41 -50.38 23.72 33.69
CA GLN A 41 -49.07 24.18 33.21
C GLN A 41 -48.03 23.07 33.20
N ASN A 42 -48.06 22.14 34.17
CA ASN A 42 -47.15 20.99 34.19
C ASN A 42 -47.40 20.02 33.03
N GLN A 43 -48.66 19.84 32.63
CA GLN A 43 -49.03 19.06 31.44
C GLN A 43 -48.45 19.70 30.18
N VAL A 44 -48.68 21.01 30.00
CA VAL A 44 -48.15 21.79 28.85
C VAL A 44 -46.62 21.74 28.77
N VAL A 45 -45.92 21.84 29.91
CA VAL A 45 -44.45 21.75 29.95
C VAL A 45 -43.98 20.35 29.54
N THR A 46 -44.67 19.29 29.97
CA THR A 46 -44.34 17.90 29.61
C THR A 46 -44.57 17.61 28.14
N ASP A 47 -45.68 18.10 27.59
CA ASP A 47 -46.01 17.99 26.17
C ASP A 47 -44.98 18.75 25.31
N LYS A 48 -44.61 19.97 25.72
CA LYS A 48 -43.58 20.76 25.03
C LYS A 48 -42.19 20.13 25.12
N LYS A 49 -41.84 19.52 26.26
CA LYS A 49 -40.58 18.79 26.41
C LYS A 49 -40.53 17.59 25.45
N THR A 50 -41.62 16.85 25.34
CA THR A 50 -41.74 15.70 24.41
C THR A 50 -41.65 16.17 22.96
N GLU A 51 -42.33 17.26 22.60
CA GLU A 51 -42.27 17.88 21.26
C GLU A 51 -40.83 18.32 20.91
N ILE A 52 -40.13 18.99 21.84
CA ILE A 52 -38.74 19.42 21.65
C ILE A 52 -37.80 18.21 21.52
N GLN A 53 -37.98 17.17 22.34
CA GLN A 53 -37.17 15.95 22.27
C GLN A 53 -37.35 15.22 20.94
N GLN A 54 -38.59 15.09 20.46
CA GLN A 54 -38.88 14.52 19.14
C GLN A 54 -38.24 15.36 18.03
N LYS A 55 -38.38 16.69 18.08
CA LYS A 55 -37.77 17.60 17.10
C LYS A 55 -36.25 17.48 17.09
N LEU A 56 -35.60 17.38 18.26
CA LEU A 56 -34.17 17.15 18.38
C LEU A 56 -33.74 15.78 17.84
N ALA A 57 -34.50 14.72 18.08
CA ALA A 57 -34.24 13.39 17.53
C ALA A 57 -34.31 13.41 16.00
N THR A 58 -35.35 14.03 15.43
CA THR A 58 -35.51 14.19 13.97
C THR A 58 -34.40 15.03 13.37
N MET A 59 -33.99 16.12 14.03
CA MET A 59 -32.85 16.94 13.57
C MET A 59 -31.53 16.18 13.63
N LYS A 60 -31.31 15.35 14.66
CA LYS A 60 -30.12 14.48 14.75
C LYS A 60 -30.12 13.43 13.65
N ALA A 61 -31.25 12.78 13.38
CA ALA A 61 -31.41 11.81 12.30
C ALA A 61 -31.18 12.46 10.92
N ALA A 62 -31.78 13.62 10.66
CA ALA A 62 -31.56 14.34 9.40
C ALA A 62 -30.10 14.81 9.23
N ARG A 63 -29.44 15.19 10.33
CA ARG A 63 -28.02 15.58 10.32
C ARG A 63 -27.10 14.37 10.06
N THR A 64 -27.37 13.22 10.66
CA THR A 64 -26.57 11.99 10.45
C THR A 64 -26.65 11.54 8.99
N VAL A 65 -27.85 11.45 8.42
CA VAL A 65 -28.04 11.13 6.99
C VAL A 65 -27.28 12.09 6.07
N LYS A 66 -27.36 13.40 6.33
CA LYS A 66 -26.60 14.40 5.54
C LYS A 66 -25.09 14.24 5.67
N LEU A 67 -24.59 13.88 6.86
CA LEU A 67 -23.17 13.66 7.08
C LEU A 67 -22.68 12.39 6.38
N GLU A 68 -23.45 11.32 6.40
CA GLU A 68 -23.15 10.06 5.69
C GLU A 68 -23.13 10.27 4.18
N ALA A 69 -24.13 10.96 3.62
CA ALA A 69 -24.18 11.30 2.20
C ALA A 69 -22.95 12.13 1.76
N LYS A 70 -22.57 13.15 2.55
CA LYS A 70 -21.37 13.95 2.27
C LYS A 70 -20.08 13.15 2.39
N ARG A 71 -19.97 12.25 3.37
CA ARG A 71 -18.80 11.37 3.52
C ARG A 71 -18.65 10.45 2.31
N LEU A 72 -19.76 9.87 1.84
CA LEU A 72 -19.77 9.03 0.64
C LEU A 72 -19.35 9.82 -0.61
N GLU A 73 -19.92 11.01 -0.81
CA GLU A 73 -19.57 11.89 -1.93
C GLU A 73 -18.07 12.23 -1.95
N VAL A 74 -17.53 12.66 -0.80
CA VAL A 74 -16.10 12.97 -0.66
C VAL A 74 -15.24 11.73 -0.90
N CYS A 75 -15.68 10.57 -0.43
CA CYS A 75 -14.98 9.33 -0.70
C CYS A 75 -14.95 9.03 -2.20
N GLN A 76 -16.09 9.07 -2.89
CA GLN A 76 -16.20 8.76 -4.33
C GLN A 76 -15.32 9.71 -5.18
N GLN A 77 -15.28 10.99 -4.83
CA GLN A 77 -14.37 11.96 -5.46
C GLN A 77 -12.89 11.57 -5.26
N ARG A 78 -12.53 11.13 -4.04
CA ARG A 78 -11.17 10.65 -3.74
C ARG A 78 -10.85 9.34 -4.46
N GLN A 79 -11.81 8.41 -4.55
CA GLN A 79 -11.65 7.15 -5.26
C GLN A 79 -11.26 7.38 -6.72
N GLN A 80 -12.00 8.22 -7.44
CA GLN A 80 -11.67 8.55 -8.82
C GLN A 80 -10.27 9.16 -8.92
N LYS A 81 -9.93 10.09 -8.03
CA LYS A 81 -8.61 10.73 -8.02
C LYS A 81 -7.48 9.71 -7.76
N ILE A 82 -7.65 8.83 -6.77
CA ILE A 82 -6.67 7.80 -6.41
C ILE A 82 -6.49 6.82 -7.56
N ASN A 83 -7.58 6.29 -8.11
CA ASN A 83 -7.52 5.34 -9.23
C ASN A 83 -6.89 5.98 -10.47
N ASN A 84 -7.14 7.26 -10.73
CA ASN A 84 -6.46 8.01 -11.79
C ASN A 84 -4.94 8.17 -11.54
N ILE A 85 -4.53 8.41 -10.29
CA ILE A 85 -3.10 8.47 -9.93
C ILE A 85 -2.44 7.11 -10.14
N VAL A 86 -3.08 6.02 -9.70
CA VAL A 86 -2.59 4.66 -9.88
C VAL A 86 -2.43 4.35 -11.36
N ALA A 87 -3.47 4.57 -12.16
CA ALA A 87 -3.46 4.30 -13.61
C ALA A 87 -2.37 5.09 -14.35
N ARG A 88 -2.28 6.42 -14.13
CA ARG A 88 -1.24 7.25 -14.76
C ARG A 88 0.16 6.83 -14.33
N GLY A 89 0.35 6.53 -13.05
CA GLY A 89 1.63 6.03 -12.53
C GLY A 89 2.03 4.70 -13.16
N THR A 90 1.07 3.79 -13.36
CA THR A 90 1.34 2.51 -14.02
C THR A 90 1.74 2.70 -15.48
N GLU A 91 1.03 3.54 -16.23
CA GLU A 91 1.37 3.80 -17.63
C GLU A 91 2.77 4.41 -17.77
N GLN A 92 3.15 5.32 -16.87
CA GLN A 92 4.52 5.84 -16.84
C GLN A 92 5.54 4.74 -16.52
N ASN A 93 5.22 3.83 -15.59
CA ASN A 93 6.11 2.77 -15.16
C ASN A 93 6.27 1.66 -16.20
N LYS A 94 5.24 1.36 -17.00
CA LYS A 94 5.37 0.50 -18.20
C LYS A 94 6.36 1.09 -19.21
N LYS A 95 6.33 2.40 -19.43
CA LYS A 95 7.31 3.08 -20.31
C LYS A 95 8.72 2.98 -19.75
N GLN A 96 8.91 3.12 -18.44
CA GLN A 96 10.22 2.95 -17.80
C GLN A 96 10.72 1.51 -17.92
N LEU A 97 9.86 0.53 -17.67
CA LEU A 97 10.17 -0.88 -17.86
C LEU A 97 10.65 -1.16 -19.29
N ALA A 98 9.93 -0.67 -20.31
CA ALA A 98 10.31 -0.86 -21.70
C ALA A 98 11.69 -0.25 -22.04
N VAL A 99 12.03 0.90 -21.44
CA VAL A 99 13.37 1.49 -21.58
C VAL A 99 14.44 0.61 -20.95
N PHE A 100 14.19 0.07 -19.76
CA PHE A 100 15.10 -0.82 -19.07
C PHE A 100 15.33 -2.14 -19.83
N GLN A 101 14.26 -2.77 -20.31
CA GLN A 101 14.31 -3.97 -21.16
C GLN A 101 15.14 -3.72 -22.42
N LYS A 102 14.95 -2.56 -23.07
CA LYS A 102 15.74 -2.19 -24.24
C LYS A 102 17.23 -2.04 -23.92
N ILE A 103 17.56 -1.44 -22.78
CA ILE A 103 18.97 -1.29 -22.35
C ILE A 103 19.57 -2.67 -22.08
N GLU A 104 18.89 -3.52 -21.34
CA GLU A 104 19.34 -4.87 -21.05
C GLU A 104 19.59 -5.68 -22.32
N ALA A 105 18.64 -5.68 -23.26
CA ALA A 105 18.78 -6.37 -24.54
C ALA A 105 20.01 -5.88 -25.32
N ASN A 106 20.23 -4.56 -25.38
CA ASN A 106 21.39 -3.98 -26.04
C ASN A 106 22.71 -4.38 -25.38
N VAL A 107 22.73 -4.50 -24.05
CA VAL A 107 23.93 -4.90 -23.28
C VAL A 107 24.26 -6.38 -23.51
N LYS A 108 23.24 -7.25 -23.48
CA LYS A 108 23.38 -8.67 -23.83
C LYS A 108 23.87 -8.84 -25.26
N GLN A 109 23.29 -8.10 -26.21
CA GLN A 109 23.71 -8.13 -27.61
C GLN A 109 25.16 -7.64 -27.78
N PHE A 110 25.54 -6.54 -27.12
CA PHE A 110 26.91 -6.03 -27.18
C PHE A 110 27.93 -7.06 -26.67
N TYR A 111 27.62 -7.76 -25.59
CA TYR A 111 28.48 -8.83 -25.05
C TYR A 111 28.71 -9.94 -26.09
N ILE A 112 27.65 -10.36 -26.78
CA ILE A 112 27.70 -11.39 -27.83
C ILE A 112 28.47 -10.89 -29.05
N ASP A 113 28.15 -9.70 -29.57
CA ASP A 113 28.76 -9.12 -30.77
C ASP A 113 30.27 -8.92 -30.62
N LYS A 114 30.71 -8.56 -29.42
CA LYS A 114 32.14 -8.39 -29.11
C LYS A 114 32.84 -9.68 -28.72
N LYS A 115 32.11 -10.79 -28.62
CA LYS A 115 32.61 -12.10 -28.19
C LYS A 115 33.36 -12.01 -26.86
N LEU A 116 32.80 -11.22 -25.94
CA LEU A 116 33.40 -11.02 -24.62
C LEU A 116 33.33 -12.33 -23.83
N SER A 117 34.26 -12.50 -22.89
CA SER A 117 34.23 -13.60 -21.92
C SER A 117 34.32 -13.02 -20.51
N SER A 118 33.50 -13.53 -19.59
CA SER A 118 33.52 -13.12 -18.18
C SER A 118 32.78 -14.13 -17.31
N ASP A 119 33.43 -14.61 -16.26
CA ASP A 119 32.85 -15.57 -15.32
C ASP A 119 31.61 -15.04 -14.60
N GLY A 120 31.50 -13.71 -14.43
CA GLY A 120 30.37 -13.06 -13.74
C GLY A 120 29.17 -12.75 -14.62
N TYR A 121 29.26 -12.93 -15.94
CA TYR A 121 28.22 -12.47 -16.87
C TYR A 121 26.90 -13.22 -16.69
N LEU A 122 26.95 -14.56 -16.61
CA LEU A 122 25.74 -15.38 -16.49
C LEU A 122 24.96 -15.06 -15.20
N THR A 123 25.67 -14.85 -14.09
CA THR A 123 25.07 -14.44 -12.82
C THR A 123 24.43 -13.06 -12.92
N ALA A 124 25.10 -12.10 -13.57
CA ALA A 124 24.56 -10.76 -13.75
C ALA A 124 23.30 -10.74 -14.65
N VAL A 125 23.28 -11.58 -15.69
CA VAL A 125 22.09 -11.78 -16.55
C VAL A 125 20.94 -12.37 -15.73
N ALA A 126 21.16 -13.45 -14.99
CA ALA A 126 20.12 -14.07 -14.18
C ALA A 126 19.53 -13.12 -13.12
N ASN A 127 20.37 -12.27 -12.53
CA ASN A 127 19.94 -11.23 -11.59
C ASN A 127 19.08 -10.16 -12.29
N ALA A 128 19.46 -9.74 -13.49
CA ALA A 128 18.68 -8.79 -14.29
C ALA A 128 17.33 -9.38 -14.70
N ASP A 129 17.29 -10.61 -15.20
CA ASP A 129 16.06 -11.32 -15.60
C ASP A 129 15.11 -11.49 -14.40
N THR A 130 15.64 -11.85 -13.23
CA THR A 130 14.85 -11.98 -11.99
C THR A 130 14.27 -10.63 -11.56
N ALA A 131 15.07 -9.56 -11.64
CA ALA A 131 14.62 -8.23 -11.28
C ALA A 131 13.60 -7.66 -12.28
N GLU A 132 13.72 -7.99 -13.56
CA GLU A 132 12.73 -7.69 -14.59
C GLU A 132 11.38 -8.34 -14.25
N ALA A 133 11.38 -9.65 -13.99
CA ALA A 133 10.17 -10.38 -13.64
C ALA A 133 9.47 -9.79 -12.40
N ASN A 134 10.24 -9.44 -11.37
CA ASN A 134 9.72 -8.76 -10.18
C ASN A 134 9.11 -7.39 -10.51
N ALA A 135 9.74 -6.62 -11.40
CA ALA A 135 9.22 -5.32 -11.83
C ALA A 135 7.91 -5.46 -12.63
N VAL A 136 7.82 -6.45 -13.52
CA VAL A 136 6.59 -6.78 -14.26
C VAL A 136 5.46 -7.12 -13.28
N ALA A 137 5.69 -8.09 -12.38
CA ALA A 137 4.69 -8.52 -11.41
C ALA A 137 4.23 -7.37 -10.50
N ALA A 138 5.16 -6.52 -10.03
CA ALA A 138 4.81 -5.39 -9.18
C ALA A 138 3.99 -4.30 -9.92
N ILE A 139 4.22 -4.13 -11.22
CA ILE A 139 3.38 -3.26 -12.06
C ILE A 139 1.98 -3.85 -12.20
N GLU A 140 1.85 -5.15 -12.46
CA GLU A 140 0.57 -5.85 -12.60
C GLU A 140 -0.26 -5.78 -11.31
N VAL A 141 0.33 -6.12 -10.16
CA VAL A 141 -0.33 -5.97 -8.84
C VAL A 141 -0.81 -4.54 -8.63
N SER A 142 -0.01 -3.54 -9.01
CA SER A 142 -0.41 -2.13 -8.89
C SER A 142 -1.57 -1.74 -9.81
N ILE A 143 -1.80 -2.43 -10.94
CA ILE A 143 -2.96 -2.20 -11.83
C ILE A 143 -4.22 -2.76 -11.19
N GLU A 144 -4.10 -3.96 -10.62
CA GLU A 144 -5.21 -4.68 -10.00
C GLU A 144 -5.64 -4.04 -8.67
N THR A 145 -4.75 -3.28 -8.03
CA THR A 145 -5.04 -2.58 -6.78
C THR A 145 -5.85 -1.30 -7.04
N THR A 146 -7.16 -1.37 -6.82
CA THR A 146 -8.06 -0.21 -6.90
C THR A 146 -8.58 0.21 -5.55
N PHE A 147 -8.78 1.51 -5.37
CA PHE A 147 -9.46 2.05 -4.20
C PHE A 147 -10.97 1.97 -4.38
N ASP A 148 -11.70 1.47 -3.37
CA ASP A 148 -13.15 1.35 -3.39
C ASP A 148 -13.78 1.83 -2.08
N CYS A 149 -14.54 2.93 -2.15
CA CYS A 149 -15.23 3.53 -1.02
C CYS A 149 -16.22 2.62 -0.29
N THR A 150 -16.69 1.56 -0.93
CA THR A 150 -17.69 0.66 -0.33
C THR A 150 -17.08 -0.40 0.58
N THR A 151 -15.81 -0.72 0.39
CA THR A 151 -15.11 -1.83 1.07
C THR A 151 -13.92 -1.39 1.91
N THR A 152 -13.54 -0.12 1.83
CA THR A 152 -12.31 0.38 2.46
C THR A 152 -12.49 0.65 3.96
N ASP A 153 -11.57 0.13 4.79
CA ASP A 153 -11.50 0.43 6.23
C ASP A 153 -11.24 1.92 6.49
N SER A 154 -12.10 2.53 7.31
CA SER A 154 -12.01 3.94 7.70
C SER A 154 -10.71 4.32 8.42
N THR A 155 -10.00 3.35 9.00
CA THR A 155 -8.81 3.58 9.83
C THR A 155 -7.57 3.92 8.99
N ASN A 156 -7.37 3.24 7.85
CA ASN A 156 -6.27 3.52 6.93
C ASN A 156 -6.64 3.20 5.48
N PRO A 157 -7.52 4.02 4.87
CA PRO A 157 -8.19 3.65 3.64
C PRO A 157 -7.25 3.48 2.43
N GLY A 158 -6.04 4.05 2.49
CA GLY A 158 -5.10 4.06 1.37
C GLY A 158 -3.84 3.21 1.57
N SER A 159 -3.72 2.42 2.65
CA SER A 159 -2.48 1.66 2.92
C SER A 159 -2.12 0.71 1.81
N ILE A 160 -3.07 -0.09 1.34
CA ILE A 160 -2.85 -1.11 0.31
C ILE A 160 -2.40 -0.46 -1.01
N ILE A 161 -3.05 0.65 -1.40
CA ILE A 161 -2.65 1.43 -2.59
C ILE A 161 -1.23 1.97 -2.43
N LYS A 162 -0.91 2.54 -1.26
CA LYS A 162 0.42 3.07 -0.97
C LYS A 162 1.49 1.96 -1.02
N GLU A 163 1.20 0.81 -0.42
CA GLU A 163 2.09 -0.36 -0.42
C GLU A 163 2.33 -0.87 -1.84
N ALA A 164 1.27 -1.03 -2.65
CA ALA A 164 1.38 -1.43 -4.05
C ALA A 164 2.23 -0.43 -4.86
N MET A 165 2.04 0.88 -4.66
CA MET A 165 2.85 1.91 -5.31
C MET A 165 4.32 1.85 -4.88
N THR A 166 4.60 1.67 -3.59
CA THR A 166 5.96 1.53 -3.04
C THR A 166 6.64 0.28 -3.56
N LEU A 167 5.94 -0.86 -3.58
CA LEU A 167 6.45 -2.13 -4.09
C LEU A 167 6.87 -1.99 -5.56
N ARG A 168 6.00 -1.40 -6.39
CA ARG A 168 6.27 -1.11 -7.79
C ARG A 168 7.50 -0.22 -7.99
N HIS A 169 7.63 0.87 -7.22
CA HIS A 169 8.81 1.74 -7.32
C HIS A 169 10.10 1.03 -6.88
N SER A 170 10.03 0.23 -5.82
CA SER A 170 11.16 -0.55 -5.33
C SER A 170 11.61 -1.59 -6.36
N ALA A 171 10.68 -2.30 -7.00
CA ALA A 171 10.98 -3.31 -8.00
C ALA A 171 11.64 -2.69 -9.26
N LEU A 172 11.12 -1.56 -9.76
CA LEU A 172 11.76 -0.83 -10.87
C LEU A 172 13.16 -0.30 -10.52
N ALA A 173 13.36 0.16 -9.28
CA ALA A 173 14.67 0.59 -8.82
C ALA A 173 15.67 -0.58 -8.72
N ALA A 174 15.21 -1.74 -8.23
CA ALA A 174 16.01 -2.96 -8.20
C ALA A 174 16.40 -3.40 -9.61
N TYR A 175 15.46 -3.40 -10.56
CA TYR A 175 15.75 -3.75 -11.95
C TYR A 175 16.75 -2.80 -12.61
N ARG A 176 16.60 -1.49 -12.39
CA ARG A 176 17.59 -0.50 -12.85
C ARG A 176 18.99 -0.78 -12.29
N THR A 177 19.09 -1.18 -11.03
CA THR A 177 20.37 -1.51 -10.39
C THR A 177 20.97 -2.78 -11.00
N ALA A 178 20.18 -3.84 -11.18
CA ALA A 178 20.63 -5.08 -11.81
C ALA A 178 21.17 -4.84 -13.24
N ILE A 179 20.51 -3.97 -14.02
CA ILE A 179 21.01 -3.56 -15.35
C ILE A 179 22.35 -2.84 -15.25
N LYS A 180 22.54 -1.95 -14.27
CA LYS A 180 23.83 -1.27 -14.07
C LYS A 180 24.93 -2.26 -13.73
N ASP A 181 24.64 -3.23 -12.88
CA ASP A 181 25.61 -4.26 -12.50
C ASP A 181 26.00 -5.13 -13.70
N LEU A 182 25.03 -5.51 -14.53
CA LEU A 182 25.27 -6.18 -15.81
C LEU A 182 26.17 -5.33 -16.72
N ILE A 183 25.89 -4.03 -16.86
CA ILE A 183 26.73 -3.11 -17.65
C ILE A 183 28.17 -3.06 -17.11
N VAL A 184 28.35 -3.04 -15.79
CA VAL A 184 29.68 -3.02 -15.17
C VAL A 184 30.45 -4.29 -15.50
N VAL A 185 29.81 -5.47 -15.42
CA VAL A 185 30.44 -6.75 -15.79
C VAL A 185 30.85 -6.75 -17.26
N VAL A 186 29.95 -6.35 -18.16
CA VAL A 186 30.22 -6.27 -19.61
C VAL A 186 31.34 -5.28 -19.91
N LYS A 187 31.35 -4.11 -19.24
CA LYS A 187 32.39 -3.11 -19.41
C LYS A 187 33.76 -3.61 -18.95
N LYS A 188 33.81 -4.33 -17.83
CA LYS A 188 35.05 -4.94 -17.32
C LYS A 188 35.60 -5.96 -18.32
N ALA A 189 34.75 -6.87 -18.81
CA ALA A 189 35.11 -7.88 -19.81
C ALA A 189 35.68 -7.25 -21.09
N ASN A 190 35.05 -6.18 -21.59
CA ASN A 190 35.53 -5.43 -22.75
C ASN A 190 36.87 -4.72 -22.49
N GLY A 191 37.13 -4.28 -21.25
CA GLY A 191 38.43 -3.71 -20.85
C GLY A 191 39.54 -4.76 -20.85
N GLU A 192 39.26 -5.95 -20.33
CA GLU A 192 40.20 -7.08 -20.28
C GLU A 192 40.57 -7.57 -21.68
N GLN A 193 39.58 -7.69 -22.58
CA GLN A 193 39.83 -8.07 -23.98
C GLN A 193 40.74 -7.07 -24.71
N LYS A 194 40.49 -5.76 -24.54
CA LYS A 194 41.34 -4.72 -25.16
C LYS A 194 42.79 -4.76 -24.64
N ALA A 195 42.99 -5.07 -23.36
CA ALA A 195 44.32 -5.21 -22.78
C ALA A 195 45.07 -6.44 -23.35
N ALA A 196 44.35 -7.56 -23.56
CA ALA A 196 44.90 -8.76 -24.19
C ALA A 196 45.32 -8.50 -25.66
N ASP A 197 44.50 -7.80 -26.43
CA ASP A 197 44.79 -7.47 -27.84
C ASP A 197 46.03 -6.56 -27.98
N THR A 198 46.22 -5.64 -27.04
CA THR A 198 47.37 -4.70 -27.07
C THR A 198 48.71 -5.41 -26.78
N THR A 199 48.71 -6.41 -25.91
CA THR A 199 49.93 -7.13 -25.49
C THR A 199 50.46 -8.06 -26.58
N THR A 200 49.59 -8.57 -27.46
CA THR A 200 49.97 -9.46 -28.56
C THR A 200 50.71 -8.72 -29.68
N THR A 201 50.46 -7.42 -29.84
CA THR A 201 51.07 -6.63 -30.93
C THR A 201 52.51 -6.20 -30.61
N THR A 202 52.90 -6.10 -29.34
CA THR A 202 54.23 -5.58 -28.95
C THR A 202 55.35 -6.64 -28.94
N ASN A 203 55.01 -7.94 -28.90
CA ASN A 203 56.01 -9.02 -28.89
C ASN A 203 56.48 -9.46 -30.29
N SER A 204 55.91 -8.93 -31.37
CA SER A 204 56.26 -9.31 -32.74
C SER A 204 57.31 -8.41 -33.41
N THR A 205 57.96 -7.49 -32.67
CA THR A 205 58.95 -6.52 -33.23
C THR A 205 60.32 -6.59 -32.54
N LYS A 206 60.65 -7.71 -31.86
CA LYS A 206 61.98 -7.91 -31.22
C LYS A 206 62.77 -9.14 -31.70
N GLU A 207 62.36 -9.77 -32.80
CA GLU A 207 63.19 -10.74 -33.52
C GLU A 207 63.43 -10.28 -34.97
N GLN A 208 64.26 -9.24 -35.14
CA GLN A 208 65.07 -9.02 -36.35
C GLN A 208 66.38 -8.34 -35.96
#